data_AF-A0A6B3ER88-F1
#
_entry.id   AF-A0A6B3ER88-F1
#
_cell.length_a   1.000
_cell.length_b   1.000
_cell.length_c   1.000
_cell.angle_alpha   90.00
_cell.angle_beta   90.00
_cell.angle_gamma   90.00
#
_symmetry.space_group_name_H-M   'P 1'
#
loop_
_entity.id
_entity.type
_entity.pdbx_description
1 polymer ?
#
loop_
_entity_poly.entity_id
_entity_poly.type
_entity_poly.pdbx_seq_one_letter_code
_entity_poly.pdbx_strand_id
1 'polypeptide(L)'
;DDPRVRKAFKLAVDRQAMVKTVFYGNAKVGNDLPSVGFPDYAEGLPQRAHDPEQARALLKDAGADGMKVTLTTGPETPGMVEMATLFVEDLKKVGVRASLRELPAGQLYADFSAYAALPLAGSYQMPIPALSTYQMNTAGGSPSAFGW
;
A
#
# COMPACT_ATOMS: atom_id res chain seq x y z
N ASP A 1 -0.73 -12.00 9.55
CA ASP A 1 0.15 -12.57 8.49
C ASP A 1 -0.51 -13.51 7.48
N ASP A 2 -1.83 -13.74 7.53
CA ASP A 2 -2.49 -14.63 6.56
C ASP A 2 -2.42 -14.06 5.12
N PRO A 3 -1.90 -14.81 4.13
CA PRO A 3 -1.84 -14.36 2.74
C PRO A 3 -3.22 -14.08 2.12
N ARG A 4 -4.28 -14.75 2.58
CA ARG A 4 -5.65 -14.55 2.12
C ARG A 4 -6.17 -13.17 2.49
N VAL A 5 -5.85 -12.70 3.70
CA VAL A 5 -6.20 -11.34 4.16
C VAL A 5 -5.49 -10.28 3.31
N ARG A 6 -4.19 -10.47 3.03
CA ARG A 6 -3.45 -9.55 2.14
C ARG A 6 -4.04 -9.52 0.73
N LYS A 7 -4.42 -10.69 0.20
CA LYS A 7 -5.08 -10.79 -1.11
C LYS A 7 -6.46 -10.11 -1.11
N ALA A 8 -7.25 -10.32 -0.06
CA ALA A 8 -8.55 -9.68 0.10
C ALA A 8 -8.44 -8.15 0.08
N PHE A 9 -7.48 -7.58 0.80
CA PHE A 9 -7.29 -6.12 0.83
C PHE A 9 -6.94 -5.57 -0.56
N LYS A 10 -6.12 -6.30 -1.34
CA LYS A 10 -5.79 -5.90 -2.72
C LYS A 10 -6.98 -5.94 -3.67
N LEU A 11 -7.94 -6.84 -3.44
CA LEU A 11 -9.16 -6.99 -4.25
C LEU A 11 -10.27 -6.03 -3.82
N ALA A 12 -10.29 -5.64 -2.55
CA ALA A 12 -11.29 -4.73 -1.98
C ALA A 12 -11.18 -3.28 -2.48
N VAL A 13 -10.00 -2.90 -2.98
CA VAL A 13 -9.67 -1.49 -3.27
C VAL A 13 -9.90 -1.16 -4.74
N ASP A 14 -10.70 -0.14 -5.00
CA ASP A 14 -10.92 0.38 -6.36
C ASP A 14 -9.83 1.40 -6.73
N ARG A 15 -8.71 0.89 -7.23
CA ARG A 15 -7.56 1.72 -7.65
C ARG A 15 -7.90 2.67 -8.79
N GLN A 16 -8.86 2.34 -9.65
CA GLN A 16 -9.26 3.22 -10.76
C GLN A 16 -10.10 4.39 -10.25
N ALA A 17 -11.05 4.11 -9.36
CA ALA A 17 -11.83 5.15 -8.69
C ALA A 17 -10.94 6.11 -7.88
N MET A 18 -9.93 5.57 -7.19
CA MET A 18 -8.91 6.36 -6.49
C MET A 18 -8.15 7.31 -7.43
N VAL A 19 -7.64 6.80 -8.56
CA VAL A 19 -6.95 7.62 -9.57
C VAL A 19 -7.84 8.75 -10.09
N LYS A 20 -9.11 8.45 -10.36
CA LYS A 20 -10.08 9.44 -10.84
C LYS A 20 -10.40 10.50 -9.79
N THR A 21 -10.53 10.10 -8.52
CA THR A 21 -11.04 10.95 -7.44
C THR A 21 -9.95 11.81 -6.82
N VAL A 22 -8.78 11.22 -6.54
CA VAL A 22 -7.67 11.92 -5.86
C VAL A 22 -6.81 12.68 -6.85
N PHE A 23 -6.50 12.05 -7.99
CA PHE A 23 -5.54 12.59 -8.96
C PHE A 23 -6.21 13.17 -10.20
N TYR A 24 -7.54 13.26 -10.23
CA TYR A 24 -8.30 13.76 -11.39
C TYR A 24 -7.94 13.06 -12.71
N GLY A 25 -7.57 11.78 -12.65
CA GLY A 25 -7.14 11.00 -13.81
C GLY A 25 -5.67 11.19 -14.22
N ASN A 26 -4.88 12.02 -13.52
CA ASN A 26 -3.49 12.30 -13.86
C ASN A 26 -2.48 11.31 -13.22
N ALA A 27 -2.96 10.15 -12.76
CA ALA A 27 -2.13 9.09 -12.21
C ALA A 27 -2.34 7.77 -12.98
N LYS A 28 -1.39 6.84 -12.84
CA LYS A 28 -1.49 5.49 -13.41
C LYS A 28 -1.62 4.46 -12.31
N VAL A 29 -2.48 3.47 -12.51
CA VAL A 29 -2.62 2.34 -11.57
C VAL A 29 -1.37 1.45 -11.65
N GLY A 30 -0.63 1.35 -10.53
CA GLY A 30 0.51 0.45 -10.40
C GLY A 30 0.10 -1.01 -10.16
N ASN A 31 1.04 -1.95 -10.31
CA ASN A 31 0.81 -3.38 -10.10
C ASN A 31 1.49 -3.94 -8.82
N ASP A 32 1.70 -3.08 -7.82
CA ASP A 32 2.47 -3.37 -6.60
C ASP A 32 3.92 -3.82 -6.88
N LEU A 33 4.54 -3.26 -7.93
CA LEU A 33 5.91 -3.54 -8.37
C LEU A 33 6.76 -2.26 -8.34
N PRO A 34 8.06 -2.36 -8.05
CA PRO A 34 8.96 -1.22 -8.13
C PRO A 34 9.17 -0.80 -9.60
N SER A 35 9.85 0.33 -9.80
CA SER A 35 10.47 0.67 -11.09
C SER A 35 9.50 0.98 -12.23
N VAL A 36 8.25 1.33 -11.93
CA VAL A 36 7.29 1.81 -12.94
C VAL A 36 7.94 2.90 -13.81
N GLY A 37 7.94 2.69 -15.12
CA GLY A 37 8.52 3.62 -16.10
C GLY A 37 9.98 3.38 -16.47
N PHE A 38 10.65 2.38 -15.87
CA PHE A 38 12.01 1.97 -16.25
C PHE A 38 12.00 0.71 -17.14
N PRO A 39 13.08 0.47 -17.93
CA PRO A 39 13.16 -0.67 -18.85
C PRO A 39 13.06 -2.05 -18.17
N ASP A 40 13.35 -2.13 -16.87
CA ASP A 40 13.28 -3.34 -16.06
C ASP A 40 11.91 -3.55 -15.38
N TYR A 41 10.91 -2.70 -15.68
CA TYR A 41 9.55 -2.88 -15.20
C TYR A 41 8.85 -4.06 -15.89
N ALA A 42 8.22 -4.93 -15.11
CA ALA A 42 7.50 -6.09 -15.63
C ALA A 42 6.10 -5.71 -16.18
N GLU A 43 6.07 -5.12 -17.37
CA GLU A 43 4.83 -4.64 -18.04
C GLU A 43 3.84 -5.76 -18.39
N GLY A 44 4.31 -6.99 -18.63
CA GLY A 44 3.48 -8.11 -19.07
C GLY A 44 2.59 -8.72 -17.98
N LEU A 45 2.68 -8.25 -16.73
CA LEU A 45 1.89 -8.81 -15.63
C LEU A 45 0.46 -8.26 -15.64
N PRO A 46 -0.57 -9.13 -15.56
CA PRO A 46 -1.94 -8.69 -15.54
C PRO A 46 -2.20 -7.80 -14.31
N GLN A 47 -3.01 -6.77 -14.50
CA GLN A 47 -3.44 -5.91 -13.41
C GLN A 47 -4.46 -6.63 -12.54
N ARG A 48 -4.45 -6.35 -11.23
CA ARG A 48 -5.44 -6.88 -10.29
C ARG A 48 -6.76 -6.15 -10.47
N ALA A 49 -7.82 -6.92 -10.71
CA ALA A 49 -9.18 -6.39 -10.76
C ALA A 49 -9.72 -6.09 -9.35
N HIS A 50 -10.56 -5.06 -9.26
CA HIS A 50 -11.35 -4.78 -8.08
C HIS A 50 -12.49 -5.81 -7.99
N ASP A 51 -12.48 -6.63 -6.93
CA ASP A 51 -13.46 -7.69 -6.67
C ASP A 51 -13.79 -7.75 -5.16
N PRO A 52 -14.71 -6.89 -4.69
CA PRO A 52 -15.07 -6.83 -3.28
C PRO A 52 -15.85 -8.07 -2.80
N GLU A 53 -16.49 -8.83 -3.69
CA GLU A 53 -17.14 -10.10 -3.33
C GLU A 53 -16.12 -11.17 -3.00
N GLN A 54 -15.11 -11.35 -3.86
CA GLN A 54 -14.01 -12.27 -3.58
C GLN A 54 -13.22 -11.83 -2.34
N ALA A 55 -13.05 -10.52 -2.12
CA ALA A 55 -12.43 -10.02 -0.91
C ALA A 55 -13.19 -10.43 0.36
N ARG A 56 -14.52 -10.27 0.38
CA ARG A 56 -15.38 -10.72 1.49
C ARG A 56 -15.26 -12.22 1.75
N ALA A 57 -15.28 -13.03 0.70
CA ALA A 57 -15.15 -14.48 0.81
C ALA A 57 -13.80 -14.87 1.44
N LEU A 58 -12.70 -14.29 0.95
CA LEU A 58 -11.35 -14.55 1.49
C LEU A 58 -11.20 -14.13 2.96
N LEU A 59 -11.83 -13.02 3.38
CA LEU A 59 -11.82 -12.58 4.77
C LEU A 59 -12.58 -13.55 5.69
N LYS A 60 -13.74 -14.05 5.25
CA LYS A 60 -14.50 -15.06 5.99
C LYS A 60 -13.76 -16.39 6.10
N ASP A 61 -13.19 -16.87 4.99
CA ASP A 61 -12.39 -18.10 4.97
C ASP A 61 -11.14 -18.01 5.86
N ALA A 62 -10.59 -16.81 6.01
CA ALA A 62 -9.49 -16.52 6.92
C ALA A 62 -9.91 -16.33 8.38
N GLY A 63 -11.22 -16.35 8.68
CA GLY A 63 -11.74 -16.03 10.02
C GLY A 63 -11.49 -14.58 10.43
N ALA A 64 -11.27 -13.69 9.46
CA ALA A 64 -10.90 -12.29 9.65
C ALA A 64 -12.06 -11.32 9.39
N ASP A 65 -13.29 -11.83 9.26
CA ASP A 65 -14.49 -10.99 9.14
C ASP A 65 -14.65 -10.11 10.40
N GLY A 66 -14.88 -8.81 10.21
CA GLY A 66 -14.94 -7.84 11.31
C GLY A 66 -13.59 -7.51 11.96
N MET A 67 -12.45 -7.93 11.39
CA MET A 67 -11.13 -7.61 11.93
C MET A 67 -10.93 -6.10 12.06
N LYS A 68 -10.23 -5.67 13.12
CA LYS A 68 -9.87 -4.27 13.33
C LYS A 68 -8.50 -3.99 12.74
N VAL A 69 -8.41 -2.96 11.91
CA VAL A 69 -7.12 -2.48 11.37
C VAL A 69 -7.05 -0.97 11.48
N THR A 70 -5.86 -0.48 11.79
CA THR A 70 -5.57 0.96 11.77
C THR A 70 -4.53 1.19 10.69
N LEU A 71 -4.90 1.90 9.63
CA LEU A 71 -3.95 2.41 8.64
C LEU A 71 -3.32 3.68 9.21
N THR A 72 -2.00 3.68 9.42
CA THR A 72 -1.28 4.91 9.78
C THR A 72 -0.76 5.58 8.53
N THR A 73 -0.96 6.88 8.37
CA THR A 73 -0.46 7.65 7.22
C THR A 73 -0.02 9.04 7.65
N GLY A 74 0.58 9.82 6.75
CA GLY A 74 0.90 11.23 6.95
C GLY A 74 0.90 11.97 5.60
N PRO A 75 0.81 13.31 5.59
CA PRO A 75 0.77 14.12 4.37
C PRO A 75 2.17 14.35 3.79
N GLU A 76 2.94 13.26 3.59
CA GLU A 76 4.31 13.32 3.09
C GLU A 76 4.38 13.63 1.58
N THR A 77 3.35 13.20 0.84
CA THR A 77 3.18 13.51 -0.58
C THR A 77 1.72 13.87 -0.88
N PRO A 78 1.47 14.73 -1.90
CA PRO A 78 0.10 15.08 -2.28
C PRO A 78 -0.74 13.84 -2.63
N GLY A 79 -1.95 13.77 -2.09
CA GLY A 79 -2.87 12.65 -2.32
C GLY A 79 -2.70 11.47 -1.38
N MET A 80 -1.67 11.43 -0.54
CA MET A 80 -1.38 10.28 0.32
C MET A 80 -2.44 10.05 1.40
N VAL A 81 -2.95 11.12 2.03
CA VAL A 81 -4.00 11.04 3.05
C VAL A 81 -5.36 10.73 2.43
N GLU A 82 -5.65 11.31 1.26
CA GLU A 82 -6.89 11.10 0.51
C GLU A 82 -6.99 9.65 0.01
N MET A 83 -5.89 9.12 -0.54
CA MET A 83 -5.79 7.71 -0.94
C MET A 83 -5.99 6.77 0.26
N ALA A 84 -5.36 7.07 1.39
CA ALA A 84 -5.49 6.29 2.61
C ALA A 84 -6.93 6.32 3.16
N THR A 85 -7.60 7.46 3.06
CA THR A 85 -9.01 7.61 3.44
C THR A 85 -9.91 6.74 2.58
N LEU A 86 -9.78 6.83 1.25
CA LEU A 86 -10.54 5.99 0.32
C LEU A 86 -10.26 4.50 0.53
N PHE A 87 -9.01 4.14 0.81
CA PHE A 87 -8.62 2.76 1.10
C PHE A 87 -9.33 2.23 2.36
N VAL A 88 -9.36 3.01 3.42
CA VAL A 88 -10.09 2.66 4.66
C VAL A 88 -11.59 2.52 4.39
N GLU A 89 -12.19 3.39 3.59
CA GLU A 89 -13.60 3.29 3.21
C GLU A 89 -13.90 2.03 2.38
N ASP A 90 -13.04 1.66 1.45
CA ASP A 90 -13.18 0.44 0.65
C ASP A 90 -13.04 -0.82 1.52
N LEU A 91 -12.11 -0.83 2.48
CA LEU A 91 -11.99 -1.92 3.44
C LEU A 91 -13.25 -2.08 4.32
N LYS A 92 -13.89 -0.97 4.73
CA LYS A 92 -15.15 -1.03 5.47
C LYS A 92 -16.27 -1.71 4.68
N LYS A 93 -16.34 -1.49 3.36
CA LYS A 93 -17.35 -2.12 2.48
C LYS A 93 -17.21 -3.64 2.38
N VAL A 94 -16.03 -4.19 2.65
CA VAL A 94 -15.78 -5.64 2.65
C VAL A 94 -15.80 -6.27 4.05
N GLY A 95 -16.29 -5.53 5.06
CA GLY A 95 -16.51 -6.06 6.41
C GLY A 95 -15.34 -5.84 7.39
N VAL A 96 -14.31 -5.09 7.00
CA VAL A 96 -13.17 -4.77 7.89
C VAL A 96 -13.50 -3.53 8.73
N ARG A 97 -13.25 -3.58 10.04
CA ARG A 97 -13.33 -2.40 10.91
C ARG A 97 -12.06 -1.58 10.79
N ALA A 98 -11.93 -0.86 9.67
CA ALA A 98 -10.77 -0.04 9.36
C ALA A 98 -10.89 1.37 9.95
N SER A 99 -9.80 1.89 10.51
CA SER A 99 -9.63 3.27 10.95
C SER A 99 -8.38 3.88 10.34
N LEU A 100 -8.36 5.21 10.23
CA LEU A 100 -7.21 5.98 9.78
C LEU A 100 -6.57 6.69 10.99
N ARG A 101 -5.26 6.56 11.12
CA ARG A 101 -4.43 7.35 12.03
C ARG A 101 -3.53 8.24 11.20
N GLU A 102 -3.90 9.50 11.08
CA GLU A 102 -3.09 10.51 10.40
C GLU A 102 -2.06 11.09 11.38
N LEU A 103 -0.79 11.08 10.98
CA LEU A 103 0.31 11.73 11.68
C LEU A 103 0.59 13.10 11.04
N PRO A 104 1.09 14.07 11.81
CA PRO A 104 1.54 15.36 11.26
C PRO A 104 2.62 15.18 10.19
N ALA A 105 2.75 16.18 9.32
CA ALA A 105 3.77 16.21 8.27
C ALA A 105 5.18 15.97 8.82
N GLY A 106 5.95 15.10 8.15
CA GLY A 106 7.31 14.76 8.53
C GLY A 106 7.44 13.79 9.70
N GLN A 107 6.33 13.38 10.34
CA GLN A 107 6.38 12.47 11.48
C GLN A 107 6.26 10.99 11.10
N LEU A 108 5.74 10.68 9.90
CA LEU A 108 5.50 9.28 9.53
C LEU A 108 6.79 8.46 9.52
N TYR A 109 7.88 9.07 9.05
CA TYR A 109 9.20 8.43 8.95
C TYR A 109 10.21 8.92 9.99
N ALA A 110 9.81 9.82 10.90
CA ALA A 110 10.72 10.40 11.89
C ALA A 110 11.29 9.35 12.85
N ASP A 111 10.47 8.38 13.24
CA ASP A 111 10.89 7.18 13.96
C ASP A 111 10.68 5.96 13.05
N PHE A 112 11.75 5.59 12.34
CA PHE A 112 11.69 4.49 11.38
C PHE A 112 11.45 3.14 12.05
N SER A 113 11.96 2.92 13.27
CA SER A 113 11.72 1.70 14.03
C SER A 113 10.24 1.56 14.41
N ALA A 114 9.63 2.64 14.90
CA ALA A 114 8.21 2.65 15.19
C ALA A 114 7.37 2.48 13.92
N TYR A 115 7.77 3.12 12.81
CA TYR A 115 7.11 2.98 11.51
C TYR A 115 7.16 1.53 11.00
N ALA A 116 8.31 0.86 11.06
CA ALA A 116 8.49 -0.52 10.61
C ALA A 116 7.68 -1.53 11.45
N ALA A 117 7.38 -1.19 12.70
CA ALA A 117 6.54 -2.02 13.58
C ALA A 117 5.03 -1.85 13.33
N LEU A 118 4.61 -0.92 12.46
CA LEU A 118 3.19 -0.68 12.20
C LEU A 118 2.58 -1.85 11.42
N PRO A 119 1.42 -2.38 11.84
CA PRO A 119 0.78 -3.50 11.16
C PRO A 119 0.26 -3.12 9.75
N LEU A 120 -0.06 -1.84 9.55
CA LEU A 120 -0.50 -1.28 8.28
C LEU A 120 -0.16 0.21 8.24
N ALA A 121 0.70 0.59 7.28
CA ALA A 121 1.12 1.97 7.09
C ALA A 121 1.03 2.37 5.62
N GLY A 122 0.68 3.64 5.38
CA GLY A 122 0.85 4.28 4.09
C GLY A 122 2.34 4.54 3.85
N SER A 123 2.75 4.42 2.60
CA SER A 123 4.10 4.78 2.21
C SER A 123 4.14 5.38 0.82
N TYR A 124 5.20 6.12 0.52
CA TYR A 124 5.51 6.51 -0.84
C TYR A 124 6.91 6.02 -1.19
N GLN A 125 7.09 5.67 -2.47
CA GLN A 125 8.38 5.31 -3.00
C GLN A 125 8.52 5.97 -4.38
N MET A 126 9.64 6.65 -4.60
CA MET A 126 9.97 7.14 -5.93
C MET A 126 10.29 5.95 -6.83
N PRO A 127 9.84 5.94 -8.10
CA PRO A 127 10.23 4.90 -9.03
C PRO A 127 11.75 5.00 -9.24
N ILE A 128 12.44 3.92 -8.92
CA ILE A 128 13.89 3.74 -9.13
C ILE A 128 14.09 2.38 -9.81
N PRO A 129 15.15 2.20 -10.62
CA PRO A 129 15.44 0.91 -11.24
C PRO A 129 15.46 -0.23 -10.21
N ALA A 130 14.96 -1.40 -10.59
CA ALA A 130 14.82 -2.54 -9.70
C ALA A 130 16.20 -3.00 -9.22
N LEU A 131 17.19 -2.96 -10.12
CA LEU A 131 18.58 -3.27 -9.78
C LEU A 131 19.17 -2.25 -8.79
N SER A 132 18.85 -0.97 -8.93
CA SER A 132 19.27 0.06 -7.97
C SER A 132 18.61 -0.16 -6.61
N THR A 133 17.32 -0.51 -6.59
CA THR A 133 16.60 -0.88 -5.35
C THR A 133 17.24 -2.09 -4.67
N TYR A 134 17.61 -3.11 -5.44
CA TYR A 134 18.32 -4.28 -4.94
C TYR A 134 19.68 -3.89 -4.35
N GLN A 135 20.51 -3.16 -5.09
CA GLN A 135 21.80 -2.68 -4.61
C GLN A 135 21.68 -1.84 -3.34
N MET A 136 20.70 -0.93 -3.30
CA MET A 136 20.44 -0.07 -2.15
C MET A 136 19.94 -0.82 -0.92
N ASN A 137 19.44 -2.06 -1.03
CA ASN A 137 18.90 -2.79 0.12
C ASN A 137 19.68 -4.05 0.48
N THR A 138 20.46 -4.62 -0.44
CA THR A 138 21.07 -5.94 -0.25
C THR A 138 22.55 -6.00 -0.61
N ALA A 139 23.14 -4.98 -1.25
CA ALA A 139 24.55 -5.00 -1.58
C ALA A 139 25.43 -4.57 -0.39
N GLY A 140 26.62 -5.16 -0.27
CA GLY A 140 27.62 -4.77 0.73
C GLY A 140 28.05 -3.32 0.51
N GLY A 141 27.58 -2.40 1.37
CA GLY A 141 27.75 -0.96 1.23
C GLY A 141 26.44 -0.17 1.13
N SER A 142 25.30 -0.85 1.11
CA SER A 142 23.99 -0.21 1.21
C SER A 142 23.84 0.55 2.55
N PRO A 143 23.38 1.82 2.52
CA PRO A 143 23.00 2.56 3.74
C PRO A 143 21.85 1.88 4.51
N SER A 144 21.04 1.06 3.84
CA SER A 144 19.95 0.29 4.42
C SER A 144 20.38 -1.08 4.98
N ALA A 145 21.56 -1.59 4.57
CA ALA A 145 22.12 -2.86 5.01
C ALA A 145 23.02 -2.73 6.24
N PHE A 146 23.47 -1.50 6.56
CA PHE A 146 24.16 -1.18 7.82
C PHE A 146 23.22 -0.43 8.76
N GLY A 147 22.54 -1.19 9.64
CA GLY A 147 21.89 -0.64 10.84
C GLY A 147 20.37 -0.65 10.82
N TRP A 148 19.79 -1.83 11.09
CA TRP A 148 19.04 -2.11 12.33
C TRP A 148 19.40 -3.52 12.79
#